data_AF-A0A959ZNJ0-F1
#
_entry.id   AF-A0A959ZNJ0-F1
#
_cell.length_a   1.000
_cell.length_b   1.000
_cell.length_c   1.000
_cell.angle_alpha   90.00
_cell.angle_beta   90.00
_cell.angle_gamma   90.00
#
_symmetry.space_group_name_H-M   'P 1'
#
loop_
_entity.id
_entity.type
_entity.pdbx_description
1 polymer ?
#
loop_
_entity_poly.entity_id
_entity_poly.type
_entity_poly.pdbx_seq_one_letter_code
_entity_poly.pdbx_strand_id
1 'polypeptide(L)'
;LPRRLPKAPVSLVWSPLPAGSPTVRANLPFNYWPGSKWVDWVGTDFYNRYNDWKQLSNFYKRWSYSKNKPMALTEFGLWGNDGPGFIKRIFGFSRKRKKIRMMVYYQDFGSSNSFRIQNFPKGRKVLSQFLKKRTYPKYAPAFPRFR
;
A
#
# COMPACT_ATOMS: atom_id res chain seq x y z
N LEU A 1 39.05 -4.00 -11.87
CA LEU A 1 37.58 -4.06 -11.67
C LEU A 1 37.00 -2.65 -11.72
N PRO A 2 35.80 -2.44 -12.29
CA PRO A 2 35.20 -1.11 -12.36
C PRO A 2 34.96 -0.56 -10.94
N ARG A 3 35.24 0.74 -10.74
CA ARG A 3 35.09 1.42 -9.44
C ARG A 3 33.64 1.51 -8.95
N ARG A 4 32.64 1.30 -9.83
CA ARG A 4 31.20 1.24 -9.50
C ARG A 4 30.47 0.30 -10.46
N LEU A 5 29.55 -0.50 -9.91
CA LEU A 5 28.60 -1.28 -10.67
C LEU A 5 27.36 -0.43 -11.04
N PRO A 6 26.65 -0.76 -12.13
CA PRO A 6 25.36 -0.14 -12.45
C PRO A 6 24.38 -0.32 -11.29
N LYS A 7 23.52 0.68 -11.06
CA LYS A 7 22.45 0.56 -10.07
C LYS A 7 21.46 -0.51 -10.53
N ALA A 8 21.24 -1.53 -9.70
CA ALA A 8 20.24 -2.55 -9.98
C ALA A 8 18.85 -1.91 -10.15
N PRO A 9 18.02 -2.36 -11.11
CA PRO A 9 16.66 -1.84 -11.34
C PRO A 9 15.66 -2.38 -10.30
N VAL A 10 16.09 -2.47 -9.04
CA VAL A 10 15.34 -3.04 -7.92
C VAL A 10 15.12 -1.96 -6.87
N SER A 11 14.01 -2.02 -6.15
CA SER A 11 13.74 -1.19 -4.97
C SER A 11 13.26 -2.07 -3.83
N LEU A 12 13.77 -1.85 -2.62
CA LEU A 12 13.34 -2.58 -1.43
C LEU A 12 12.18 -1.86 -0.72
N VAL A 13 11.09 -2.59 -0.50
CA VAL A 13 9.95 -2.14 0.32
C VAL A 13 10.01 -2.81 1.68
N TRP A 14 10.07 -2.01 2.75
CA TRP A 14 9.90 -2.51 4.12
C TRP A 14 8.45 -2.36 4.55
N SER A 15 7.74 -3.48 4.70
CA SER A 15 6.28 -3.50 4.84
C SER A 15 5.76 -4.29 6.05
N PRO A 16 5.72 -3.68 7.24
CA PRO A 16 5.01 -4.23 8.39
C PRO A 16 3.55 -3.76 8.43
N LEU A 17 2.74 -4.38 9.30
CA LEU A 17 1.45 -3.81 9.69
C LEU A 17 1.63 -2.47 10.45
N PRO A 18 0.66 -1.53 10.41
CA PRO A 18 0.84 -0.20 11.01
C PRO A 18 1.20 -0.20 12.51
N ALA A 19 0.67 -1.19 13.26
CA ALA A 19 0.95 -1.38 14.69
C ALA A 19 1.20 -2.85 15.09
N GLY A 20 1.36 -3.76 14.13
CA GLY A 20 1.50 -5.21 14.40
C GLY A 20 0.19 -5.93 14.72
N SER A 21 0.20 -7.26 14.65
CA SER A 21 -0.92 -8.13 15.00
C SER A 21 -0.44 -9.34 15.82
N PRO A 22 -0.89 -9.53 17.07
CA PRO A 22 -1.63 -8.56 17.88
C PRO A 22 -0.82 -7.29 18.13
N THR A 23 -1.49 -6.20 18.51
CA THR A 23 -0.86 -4.90 18.79
C THR A 23 -0.18 -4.91 20.16
N VAL A 24 0.97 -5.57 20.23
CA VAL A 24 1.82 -5.67 21.43
C VAL A 24 3.20 -5.07 21.16
N ARG A 25 3.94 -4.70 22.22
CA ARG A 25 5.26 -4.04 22.12
C ARG A 25 6.24 -4.79 21.22
N ALA A 26 6.25 -6.13 21.28
CA ALA A 26 7.12 -6.98 20.47
C ALA A 26 6.82 -6.91 18.96
N ASN A 27 5.56 -6.66 18.59
CA ASN A 27 5.10 -6.63 17.20
C ASN A 27 5.11 -5.23 16.57
N LEU A 28 5.58 -4.22 17.31
CA LEU A 28 5.63 -2.85 16.79
C LEU A 28 6.64 -2.76 15.64
N PRO A 29 6.32 -2.01 14.55
CA PRO A 29 7.20 -1.83 13.41
C PRO A 29 8.62 -1.41 13.76
N PHE A 30 8.80 -0.64 14.84
CA PHE A 30 10.11 -0.17 15.25
C PHE A 30 11.13 -1.30 15.47
N ASN A 31 10.70 -2.46 15.96
CA ASN A 31 11.59 -3.59 16.25
C ASN A 31 12.14 -4.27 14.99
N TYR A 32 11.52 -4.03 13.83
CA TYR A 32 11.85 -4.68 12.57
C TYR A 32 12.40 -3.70 11.53
N TRP A 33 12.68 -2.45 11.92
CA TRP A 33 13.20 -1.44 11.00
C TRP A 33 14.69 -1.72 10.68
N PRO A 34 15.05 -2.08 9.44
CA PRO A 34 16.43 -2.44 9.12
C PRO A 34 17.37 -1.23 9.07
N GLY A 35 16.82 0.00 9.00
CA GLY A 35 17.59 1.23 8.84
C GLY A 35 17.33 1.90 7.48
N SER A 36 17.34 3.24 7.45
CA SER A 36 17.01 4.02 6.24
C SER A 36 17.90 3.75 5.04
N LYS A 37 19.11 3.23 5.27
CA LYS A 37 20.08 2.89 4.21
C LYS A 37 19.70 1.66 3.40
N TRP A 38 18.85 0.79 3.94
CA TRP A 38 18.42 -0.45 3.30
C TRP A 38 17.01 -0.36 2.70
N VAL A 39 16.28 0.72 2.96
CA VAL A 39 14.87 0.84 2.58
C VAL A 39 14.69 1.92 1.52
N ASP A 40 14.18 1.56 0.36
CA ASP A 40 13.80 2.51 -0.68
C ASP A 40 12.38 3.04 -0.45
N TRP A 41 11.47 2.15 -0.06
CA TRP A 41 10.05 2.44 0.17
C TRP A 41 9.57 1.89 1.51
N VAL A 42 8.67 2.62 2.16
CA VAL A 42 7.91 2.11 3.29
C VAL A 42 6.61 1.51 2.78
N GLY A 43 6.22 0.34 3.27
CA GLY A 43 4.98 -0.35 2.95
C GLY A 43 4.12 -0.54 4.19
N THR A 44 2.84 -0.80 3.98
CA THR A 44 1.94 -1.34 5.01
C THR A 44 0.69 -1.89 4.38
N ASP A 45 0.05 -2.79 5.12
CA ASP A 45 -1.21 -3.41 4.71
C ASP A 45 -2.39 -2.78 5.46
N PHE A 46 -3.52 -2.60 4.77
CA PHE A 46 -4.69 -1.95 5.36
C PHE A 46 -6.02 -2.41 4.74
N TYR A 47 -6.85 -3.07 5.54
CA TYR A 47 -8.12 -3.66 5.11
C TYR A 47 -9.31 -3.04 5.85
N ASN A 48 -10.48 -3.04 5.21
CA ASN A 48 -11.72 -2.53 5.83
C ASN A 48 -12.04 -3.17 7.19
N ARG A 49 -11.72 -4.45 7.39
CA ARG A 49 -11.98 -5.21 8.63
C ARG A 49 -11.09 -4.78 9.79
N TYR A 50 -9.87 -4.30 9.51
CA TYR A 50 -8.88 -3.88 10.51
C TYR A 50 -8.35 -2.49 10.16
N ASN A 51 -9.22 -1.49 10.27
CA ASN A 51 -9.04 -0.18 9.66
C ASN A 51 -8.71 0.96 10.66
N ASP A 52 -7.80 0.73 11.61
CA ASP A 52 -7.39 1.82 12.52
C ASP A 52 -6.64 2.94 11.79
N TRP A 53 -7.39 4.01 11.47
CA TRP A 53 -6.87 5.17 10.75
C TRP A 53 -5.87 5.99 11.56
N LYS A 54 -5.91 5.94 12.89
CA LYS A 54 -4.92 6.61 13.76
C LYS A 54 -3.59 5.90 13.63
N GLN A 55 -3.59 4.56 13.68
CA GLN A 55 -2.38 3.76 13.47
C GLN A 55 -1.80 3.99 12.07
N LEU A 56 -2.62 3.95 11.02
CA LEU A 56 -2.16 4.24 9.65
C LEU A 56 -1.58 5.65 9.51
N SER A 57 -2.22 6.67 10.11
CA SER A 57 -1.73 8.05 10.08
C SER A 57 -0.40 8.21 10.83
N ASN A 58 -0.27 7.57 11.99
CA ASN A 58 0.97 7.58 12.77
C ASN A 58 2.10 6.84 12.05
N PHE A 59 1.79 5.70 11.42
CA PHE A 59 2.73 4.95 10.60
C PHE A 59 3.26 5.80 9.43
N TYR A 60 2.36 6.43 8.68
CA TYR A 60 2.72 7.37 7.61
C TYR A 60 3.63 8.49 8.12
N LYS A 61 3.26 9.15 9.22
CA LYS A 61 4.06 10.26 9.80
C LYS A 61 5.46 9.78 10.19
N ARG A 62 5.55 8.69 10.96
CA ARG A 62 6.80 8.21 11.54
C ARG A 62 7.77 7.64 10.49
N TRP A 63 7.27 6.83 9.57
CA TRP A 63 8.12 6.04 8.69
C TRP A 63 8.26 6.63 7.29
N SER A 64 7.18 7.16 6.72
CA SER A 64 7.26 7.75 5.39
C SER A 64 7.69 9.22 5.46
N TYR A 65 6.94 10.05 6.20
CA TYR A 65 7.17 11.49 6.23
C TYR A 65 8.49 11.82 6.93
N SER A 66 8.70 11.39 8.18
CA SER A 66 9.91 11.72 8.95
C SER A 66 11.19 11.08 8.43
N LYS A 67 11.13 9.90 7.78
CA LYS A 67 12.33 9.29 7.15
C LYS A 67 12.51 9.70 5.69
N ASN A 68 11.66 10.60 5.19
CA ASN A 68 11.66 11.09 3.81
C ASN A 68 11.56 9.96 2.75
N LYS A 69 10.87 8.86 3.06
CA LYS A 69 10.70 7.71 2.15
C LYS A 69 9.33 7.76 1.48
N PRO A 70 9.21 7.42 0.17
CA PRO A 70 7.92 7.17 -0.43
C PRO A 70 7.24 5.98 0.26
N MET A 71 5.90 5.97 0.23
CA MET A 71 5.07 4.96 0.86
C MET A 71 4.21 4.24 -0.18
N ALA A 72 4.10 2.94 0.01
CA ALA A 72 3.10 2.09 -0.61
C ALA A 72 2.05 1.68 0.43
N LEU A 73 0.80 1.63 0.00
CA LEU A 73 -0.14 0.66 0.58
C LEU A 73 0.11 -0.63 -0.18
N THR A 74 1.02 -1.45 0.35
CA THR A 74 1.50 -2.71 -0.26
C THR A 74 0.40 -3.73 -0.38
N GLU A 75 -0.57 -3.65 0.52
CA GLU A 75 -1.84 -4.32 0.39
C GLU A 75 -2.94 -3.39 0.90
N PHE A 76 -4.01 -3.26 0.13
CA PHE A 76 -5.27 -2.78 0.66
C PHE A 76 -6.41 -3.55 0.03
N GLY A 77 -7.53 -3.68 0.75
CA GLY A 77 -8.62 -4.49 0.22
C GLY A 77 -9.88 -4.43 1.04
N LEU A 78 -10.93 -5.00 0.44
CA LEU A 78 -12.14 -5.35 1.16
C LEU A 78 -12.03 -6.79 1.62
N TRP A 79 -12.48 -7.03 2.84
CA TRP A 79 -12.53 -8.34 3.48
C TRP A 79 -13.86 -8.43 4.22
N GLY A 80 -14.64 -9.46 3.91
CA GLY A 80 -15.91 -9.78 4.58
C GLY A 80 -17.09 -8.94 4.08
N ASN A 81 -17.05 -7.61 4.20
CA ASN A 81 -18.17 -6.73 3.84
C ASN A 81 -17.88 -5.83 2.63
N ASP A 82 -18.90 -5.60 1.80
CA ASP A 82 -18.87 -4.69 0.65
C ASP A 82 -18.84 -3.22 1.13
N GLY A 83 -17.62 -2.68 1.24
CA GLY A 83 -17.34 -1.39 1.88
C GLY A 83 -16.99 -0.25 0.92
N PRO A 84 -17.93 0.33 0.15
CA PRO A 84 -17.65 1.47 -0.72
C PRO A 84 -17.14 2.71 0.05
N GLY A 85 -17.58 2.90 1.29
CA GLY A 85 -17.09 3.97 2.17
C GLY A 85 -15.60 3.84 2.49
N PHE A 86 -15.11 2.61 2.71
CA PHE A 86 -13.69 2.35 2.92
C PHE A 86 -12.86 2.73 1.68
N ILE A 87 -13.31 2.34 0.48
CA ILE A 87 -12.63 2.71 -0.77
C ILE A 87 -12.56 4.24 -0.94
N LYS A 88 -13.67 4.96 -0.71
CA LYS A 88 -13.65 6.43 -0.75
C LYS A 88 -12.65 7.02 0.25
N ARG A 89 -12.63 6.49 1.47
CA ARG A 89 -11.79 6.99 2.56
C ARG A 89 -10.30 6.74 2.31
N ILE A 90 -9.92 5.55 1.83
CA ILE A 90 -8.51 5.22 1.60
C ILE A 90 -7.93 6.03 0.44
N PHE A 91 -8.67 6.19 -0.66
CA PHE A 91 -8.26 7.07 -1.75
C PHE A 91 -8.23 8.56 -1.33
N GLY A 92 -9.13 8.99 -0.45
CA GLY A 92 -9.08 10.31 0.17
C GLY A 92 -7.84 10.50 1.06
N PHE A 93 -7.51 9.49 1.86
CA PHE A 93 -6.33 9.45 2.73
C PHE A 93 -5.03 9.56 1.92
N SER A 94 -4.92 8.79 0.82
CA SER A 94 -3.77 8.79 -0.09
C SER A 94 -3.58 10.11 -0.80
N ARG A 95 -4.65 10.70 -1.37
CA ARG A 95 -4.56 12.00 -2.08
C ARG A 95 -4.06 13.14 -1.19
N LYS A 96 -4.41 13.13 0.11
CA LYS A 96 -3.96 14.15 1.07
C LYS A 96 -2.51 13.95 1.53
N ARG A 97 -1.83 12.90 1.09
CA ARG A 97 -0.52 12.47 1.58
C ARG A 97 0.45 12.22 0.42
N LYS A 98 1.19 13.26 0.04
CA LYS A 98 2.10 13.29 -1.12
C LYS A 98 3.16 12.19 -1.18
N LYS A 99 3.48 11.54 -0.06
CA LYS A 99 4.45 10.43 -0.05
C LYS A 99 3.81 9.08 -0.38
N ILE A 100 2.48 8.93 -0.36
CA ILE A 100 1.81 7.70 -0.83
C ILE A 100 1.83 7.73 -2.36
N ARG A 101 2.64 6.86 -2.96
CA ARG A 101 2.91 6.84 -4.41
C ARG A 101 2.56 5.52 -5.08
N MET A 102 2.15 4.51 -4.30
CA MET A 102 1.73 3.21 -4.78
C MET A 102 0.60 2.66 -3.90
N MET A 103 -0.40 2.02 -4.51
CA MET A 103 -1.47 1.33 -3.84
C MET A 103 -1.75 0.02 -4.57
N VAL A 104 -1.68 -1.10 -3.87
CA VAL A 104 -1.83 -2.44 -4.45
C VAL A 104 -3.08 -3.07 -3.86
N TYR A 105 -4.11 -3.29 -4.70
CA TYR A 105 -5.33 -3.93 -4.25
C TYR A 105 -5.10 -5.43 -4.15
N TYR A 106 -5.29 -6.01 -2.95
CA TYR A 106 -5.19 -7.46 -2.77
C TYR A 106 -6.51 -8.13 -3.15
N GLN A 107 -6.47 -9.00 -4.17
CA GLN A 107 -7.61 -9.78 -4.65
C GLN A 107 -7.27 -11.25 -4.91
N ASP A 108 -6.03 -11.69 -4.58
CA ASP A 108 -5.50 -13.03 -4.82
C ASP A 108 -5.46 -13.46 -6.30
N PHE A 109 -4.94 -14.66 -6.57
CA PHE A 109 -4.77 -15.26 -7.89
C PHE A 109 -5.77 -16.41 -8.17
N GLY A 110 -6.42 -16.95 -7.13
CA GLY A 110 -7.35 -18.09 -7.24
C GLY A 110 -8.74 -17.75 -7.80
N SER A 111 -9.68 -18.70 -7.76
CA SER A 111 -11.08 -18.51 -8.19
C SER A 111 -12.04 -18.20 -7.03
N SER A 112 -11.67 -18.52 -5.78
CA SER A 112 -12.51 -18.34 -4.59
C SER A 112 -11.70 -17.83 -3.40
N ASN A 113 -11.94 -16.58 -2.98
CA ASN A 113 -11.46 -16.10 -1.70
C ASN A 113 -12.28 -14.92 -1.17
N SER A 114 -12.10 -14.56 0.10
CA SER A 114 -12.85 -13.50 0.79
C SER A 114 -12.42 -12.06 0.48
N PHE A 115 -11.45 -11.86 -0.42
CA PHE A 115 -10.84 -10.57 -0.76
C PHE A 115 -11.11 -10.13 -2.21
N ARG A 116 -11.65 -11.01 -3.06
CA ARG A 116 -11.94 -10.72 -4.47
C ARG A 116 -12.84 -9.50 -4.60
N ILE A 117 -12.40 -8.52 -5.39
CA ILE A 117 -13.19 -7.31 -5.66
C ILE A 117 -14.56 -7.61 -6.29
N GLN A 118 -14.68 -8.75 -6.98
CA GLN A 118 -15.91 -9.27 -7.59
C GLN A 118 -16.99 -9.57 -6.55
N ASN A 119 -16.62 -9.94 -5.33
CA ASN A 119 -17.56 -10.21 -4.24
C ASN A 119 -18.18 -8.93 -3.66
N PHE A 120 -17.66 -7.75 -4.04
CA PHE A 120 -18.00 -6.46 -3.46
C PHE A 120 -18.49 -5.49 -4.54
N PRO A 121 -19.70 -5.69 -5.10
CA PRO A 121 -20.18 -4.94 -6.26
C PRO A 121 -20.20 -3.41 -6.03
N LYS A 122 -20.57 -2.93 -4.85
CA LYS A 122 -20.60 -1.49 -4.53
C LYS A 122 -19.18 -0.94 -4.40
N GLY A 123 -18.29 -1.65 -3.71
CA GLY A 123 -16.87 -1.35 -3.58
C GLY A 123 -16.15 -1.31 -4.93
N ARG A 124 -16.39 -2.31 -5.78
CA ARG A 124 -15.90 -2.40 -7.16
C ARG A 124 -16.32 -1.20 -7.99
N LYS A 125 -17.60 -0.80 -7.91
CA LYS A 125 -18.11 0.39 -8.62
C LYS A 125 -17.32 1.64 -8.22
N VAL A 126 -17.12 1.87 -6.91
CA VAL A 126 -16.35 3.02 -6.42
C VAL A 126 -14.87 2.94 -6.79
N LEU A 127 -14.24 1.77 -6.69
CA LEU A 127 -12.84 1.58 -7.08
C LEU A 127 -12.65 1.93 -8.56
N SER A 128 -13.52 1.42 -9.43
CA SER A 128 -13.52 1.73 -10.87
C SER A 128 -13.64 3.24 -11.13
N GLN A 129 -14.47 3.97 -10.37
CA GLN A 129 -14.57 5.44 -10.51
C GLN A 129 -13.26 6.17 -10.18
N PHE A 130 -12.45 5.65 -9.26
CA PHE A 130 -11.11 6.22 -9.00
C PHE A 130 -10.12 5.86 -10.09
N LEU A 131 -10.06 4.59 -10.51
CA LEU A 131 -9.11 4.11 -11.52
C LEU A 131 -9.32 4.75 -12.90
N LYS A 132 -10.54 5.21 -13.22
CA LYS A 132 -10.83 5.96 -14.46
C LYS A 132 -10.30 7.40 -14.47
N LYS A 133 -9.81 7.93 -13.34
CA LYS A 133 -9.29 9.31 -13.27
C LYS A 133 -7.87 9.37 -13.80
N ARG A 134 -7.52 10.44 -14.54
CA ARG A 134 -6.18 10.68 -15.12
C ARG A 134 -5.03 10.59 -14.11
N THR A 135 -5.29 10.87 -12.83
CA THR A 135 -4.30 10.77 -11.76
C THR A 135 -3.80 9.34 -11.52
N TYR A 136 -4.58 8.33 -11.89
CA TYR A 136 -4.22 6.92 -11.76
C TYR A 136 -3.90 6.37 -13.15
N PRO A 137 -2.62 6.22 -13.50
CA PRO A 137 -2.26 5.74 -14.82
C PRO A 137 -2.70 4.28 -14.97
N LYS A 138 -3.20 3.93 -16.17
CA LYS A 138 -3.64 2.56 -16.49
C LYS A 138 -2.49 1.55 -16.41
N TYR A 139 -1.27 2.00 -16.74
CA TYR A 139 -0.06 1.21 -16.70
C TYR A 139 1.07 1.98 -16.01
N ALA A 140 2.05 1.26 -15.48
CA ALA A 140 3.27 1.89 -14.98
C ALA A 140 3.98 2.67 -16.12
N PRO A 141 4.62 3.82 -15.85
CA PRO A 141 5.28 4.62 -16.90
C PRO A 141 6.29 3.85 -17.77
N ALA A 142 6.93 2.81 -17.22
CA ALA A 142 7.88 1.95 -17.90
C ALA A 142 7.38 0.50 -18.04
N PHE A 143 6.06 0.28 -18.14
CA PHE A 143 5.54 -1.08 -18.30
C PHE A 143 6.04 -1.71 -19.62
N PRO A 144 6.36 -3.02 -19.63
CA PRO A 144 6.76 -3.70 -20.85
C PRO A 144 5.66 -3.60 -21.92
N ARG A 145 5.97 -2.98 -23.05
CA ARG A 145 5.11 -3.02 -24.23
C ARG A 145 5.49 -4.28 -25.00
N PHE A 146 4.73 -5.35 -24.78
CA PHE A 146 4.81 -6.50 -25.67
C PHE A 146 4.29 -6.04 -27.03
N ARG A 147 5.18 -6.04 -28.03
CA ARG A 147 4.82 -5.89 -29.44
C ARG A 147 4.35 -7.22 -29.97
#